data_AF-A0A968DHN9-F1
#
_entry.id   AF-A0A968DHN9-F1
#
_cell.length_a   1.000
_cell.length_b   1.000
_cell.length_c   1.000
_cell.angle_alpha   90.00
_cell.angle_beta   90.00
_cell.angle_gamma   90.00
#
_symmetry.space_group_name_H-M   'P 1'
#
loop_
_entity.id
_entity.type
_entity.pdbx_description
1 polymer ?
#
loop_
_entity_poly.entity_id
_entity_poly.type
_entity_poly.pdbx_seq_one_letter_code
_entity_poly.pdbx_strand_id
1 'polypeptide(L)'
;MDACIITGTHYTDMGGLFHTTLKQLKLHENFKNVGASAVLGMGSAPGIPNIQSRYAADRLDTIKSIKIYDGIKPPPPDDVRFTYAVPTILDELTISPMVFEDGEFKAKDPLTGFEDYWFEPPLGLLPMHLSLHSEVATIPITFKDKGVKECFFKINYWGMAKETVEKVKILADFGFNDPSPIQINDHMVSPKDVLIAKLGNYVPPIVEFLAPPNNHPPNWVKEIVTEVKGTKDGKTVTFRLGTLTVKGALPTGVAPAIAAIWLAEGRIDPGVYPPEAVLDPETFFKELESVEIFTQVTKTNML
;
A
#
# COMPACT_ATOMS: atom_id res chain seq x y z
N MET A 1 -10.36 15.84 -5.70
CA MET A 1 -9.40 16.93 -5.40
C MET A 1 -9.89 18.26 -5.94
N ASP A 2 -10.24 18.39 -7.22
CA ASP A 2 -10.72 19.67 -7.78
C ASP A 2 -11.90 20.29 -7.01
N ALA A 3 -12.91 19.49 -6.65
CA ALA A 3 -14.01 19.96 -5.81
C ALA A 3 -13.52 20.54 -4.47
N CYS A 4 -12.58 19.87 -3.80
CA CYS A 4 -11.97 20.32 -2.55
C CYS A 4 -11.20 21.65 -2.72
N ILE A 5 -10.50 21.82 -3.86
CA ILE A 5 -9.82 23.08 -4.18
C ILE A 5 -10.86 24.20 -4.34
N ILE A 6 -11.94 23.97 -5.08
CA ILE A 6 -13.00 24.96 -5.31
C ILE A 6 -13.64 25.40 -3.98
N THR A 7 -13.82 24.48 -3.04
CA THR A 7 -14.50 24.74 -1.77
C THR A 7 -13.55 25.06 -0.59
N GLY A 8 -12.24 25.08 -0.81
CA GLY A 8 -11.25 25.24 0.28
C GLY A 8 -11.34 24.14 1.34
N THR A 9 -11.66 22.91 0.95
CA THR A 9 -11.86 21.78 1.87
C THR A 9 -10.62 20.87 1.88
N HIS A 10 -10.28 20.34 3.06
CA HIS A 10 -9.22 19.34 3.18
C HIS A 10 -9.55 18.04 2.41
N TYR A 11 -8.52 17.25 2.09
CA TYR A 11 -8.68 16.02 1.30
C TYR A 11 -7.84 14.86 1.86
N THR A 12 -8.40 13.67 1.91
CA THR A 12 -7.63 12.44 2.05
C THR A 12 -8.25 11.33 1.22
N ASP A 13 -7.44 10.36 0.83
CA ASP A 13 -7.85 9.19 0.05
C ASP A 13 -7.07 7.94 0.49
N MET A 14 -7.34 6.80 -0.14
CA MET A 14 -6.65 5.53 0.12
C MET A 14 -5.59 5.20 -0.95
N GLY A 15 -5.21 6.16 -1.80
CA GLY A 15 -4.18 6.03 -2.83
C GLY A 15 -4.71 5.80 -4.26
N GLY A 16 -3.78 5.77 -5.22
CA GLY A 16 -4.10 5.61 -6.65
C GLY A 16 -2.99 4.93 -7.47
N LEU A 17 -2.12 4.16 -6.80
CA LEU A 17 -0.86 3.61 -7.34
C LEU A 17 0.18 4.72 -7.65
N PHE A 18 1.40 4.29 -7.99
CA PHE A 18 2.58 5.15 -8.18
C PHE A 18 2.30 6.37 -9.08
N HIS A 19 1.75 6.15 -10.28
CA HIS A 19 1.60 7.21 -11.28
C HIS A 19 0.50 8.23 -10.94
N THR A 20 -0.59 7.80 -10.31
CA THR A 20 -1.66 8.73 -9.88
C THR A 20 -1.18 9.58 -8.72
N THR A 21 -0.45 8.98 -7.76
CA THR A 21 0.14 9.71 -6.64
C THR A 21 1.02 10.86 -7.12
N LEU A 22 1.87 10.61 -8.12
CA LEU A 22 2.70 11.66 -8.74
C LEU A 22 1.89 12.78 -9.42
N LYS A 23 0.70 12.47 -9.97
CA LYS A 23 -0.20 13.49 -10.53
C LYS A 23 -0.85 14.32 -9.42
N GLN A 24 -1.30 13.67 -8.35
CA GLN A 24 -1.95 14.34 -7.21
C GLN A 24 -1.00 15.30 -6.49
N LEU A 25 0.27 14.91 -6.29
CA LEU A 25 1.29 15.76 -5.67
C LEU A 25 1.50 17.10 -6.41
N LYS A 26 1.24 17.16 -7.72
CA LYS A 26 1.36 18.41 -8.49
C LYS A 26 0.32 19.46 -8.11
N LEU A 27 -0.73 19.08 -7.38
CA LEU A 27 -1.77 19.98 -6.90
C LEU A 27 -1.39 20.70 -5.59
N HIS A 28 -0.14 20.55 -5.12
CA HIS A 28 0.34 21.17 -3.88
C HIS A 28 0.02 22.67 -3.78
N GLU A 29 0.44 23.46 -4.77
CA GLU A 29 0.20 24.91 -4.77
C GLU A 29 -1.29 25.26 -4.87
N ASN A 30 -2.09 24.46 -5.57
CA ASN A 30 -3.54 24.66 -5.66
C ASN A 30 -4.21 24.54 -4.28
N PHE A 31 -3.86 23.52 -3.50
CA PHE A 31 -4.36 23.34 -2.13
C PHE A 31 -3.86 24.43 -1.18
N LYS A 32 -2.57 24.76 -1.27
CA LYS A 32 -1.95 25.81 -0.47
C LYS A 32 -2.61 27.17 -0.67
N ASN A 33 -2.91 27.54 -1.92
CA ASN A 33 -3.54 28.82 -2.27
C ASN A 33 -4.95 29.00 -1.68
N VAL A 34 -5.67 27.90 -1.43
CA VAL A 34 -7.01 27.93 -0.83
C VAL A 34 -6.98 27.64 0.68
N GLY A 35 -5.78 27.58 1.28
CA GLY A 35 -5.60 27.31 2.71
C GLY A 35 -6.02 25.90 3.14
N ALA A 36 -6.13 24.96 2.20
CA ALA A 36 -6.52 23.58 2.46
C ALA A 36 -5.33 22.63 2.38
N SER A 37 -5.48 21.46 3.00
CA SER A 37 -4.42 20.45 3.11
C SER A 37 -4.93 19.11 2.59
N ALA A 38 -4.04 18.33 1.99
CA ALA A 38 -4.33 17.00 1.49
C ALA A 38 -3.28 15.99 1.95
N VAL A 39 -3.72 14.86 2.51
CA VAL A 39 -2.86 13.70 2.80
C VAL A 39 -3.27 12.56 1.88
N LEU A 40 -2.37 12.19 0.97
CA LEU A 40 -2.59 11.16 -0.03
C LEU A 40 -2.29 9.77 0.52
N GLY A 41 -2.95 8.74 -0.01
CA GLY A 41 -2.53 7.36 0.18
C GLY A 41 -2.59 6.92 1.63
N MET A 42 -3.76 7.07 2.25
CA MET A 42 -3.98 6.72 3.65
C MET A 42 -4.89 5.50 3.79
N GLY A 43 -4.28 4.32 3.79
CA GLY A 43 -4.93 3.04 4.04
C GLY A 43 -3.95 2.05 4.68
N SER A 44 -4.17 0.75 4.41
CA SER A 44 -3.22 -0.28 4.84
C SER A 44 -1.88 -0.19 4.12
N ALA A 45 -1.90 0.05 2.81
CA ALA A 45 -0.76 0.21 1.92
C ALA A 45 -1.31 0.84 0.62
N PRO A 46 -0.99 2.10 0.30
CA PRO A 46 -0.17 3.08 1.04
C PRO A 46 -0.78 3.55 2.36
N GLY A 47 0.03 4.17 3.21
CA GLY A 47 -0.39 4.79 4.48
C GLY A 47 0.46 4.34 5.65
N ILE A 48 0.11 3.18 6.23
CA ILE A 48 0.87 2.55 7.31
C ILE A 48 2.36 2.37 6.95
N PRO A 49 2.77 1.80 5.80
CA PRO A 49 4.19 1.61 5.48
C PRO A 49 4.95 2.93 5.29
N ASN A 50 4.28 3.99 4.84
CA ASN A 50 4.85 5.34 4.81
C ASN A 50 5.21 5.82 6.23
N ILE A 51 4.27 5.67 7.17
CA ILE A 51 4.45 6.10 8.56
C ILE A 51 5.47 5.21 9.28
N GLN A 52 5.49 3.90 8.98
CA GLN A 52 6.53 2.98 9.45
C GLN A 52 7.92 3.41 8.95
N SER A 53 8.03 3.78 7.67
CA SER A 53 9.27 4.31 7.10
C SER A 53 9.72 5.57 7.82
N ARG A 54 8.79 6.49 8.12
CA ARG A 54 9.08 7.71 8.86
C ARG A 54 9.60 7.45 10.27
N TYR A 55 8.96 6.55 11.00
CA TYR A 55 9.38 6.18 12.36
C TYR A 55 10.86 5.79 12.42
N ALA A 56 11.30 4.95 11.48
CA ALA A 56 12.70 4.52 11.40
C ALA A 56 13.61 5.63 10.87
N ALA A 57 13.17 6.39 9.87
CA ALA A 57 13.94 7.48 9.26
C ALA A 57 14.33 8.57 10.27
N ASP A 58 13.44 8.92 11.19
CA ASP A 58 13.70 9.90 12.25
C ASP A 58 14.79 9.43 13.24
N ARG A 59 15.04 8.12 13.31
CA ARG A 59 15.97 7.48 14.25
C ARG A 59 17.31 7.08 13.62
N LEU A 60 17.45 7.23 12.32
CA LEU A 60 18.65 6.90 11.54
C LEU A 60 19.33 8.16 11.03
N ASP A 61 20.66 8.15 10.90
CA ASP A 61 21.41 9.24 10.28
C ASP A 61 21.39 9.10 8.75
N THR A 62 21.60 7.88 8.26
CA THR A 62 21.50 7.54 6.82
C THR A 62 20.56 6.37 6.62
N ILE A 63 20.00 6.23 5.41
CA ILE A 63 19.15 5.12 5.00
C ILE A 63 19.73 4.52 3.72
N LYS A 64 20.02 3.23 3.75
CA LYS A 64 20.44 2.47 2.58
C LYS A 64 19.22 1.93 1.82
N SER A 65 18.31 1.26 2.52
CA SER A 65 17.16 0.59 1.90
C SER A 65 15.89 0.72 2.73
N ILE A 66 14.75 0.81 2.06
CA ILE A 66 13.41 0.77 2.63
C ILE A 66 12.61 -0.30 1.87
N LYS A 67 12.33 -1.44 2.51
CA LYS A 67 11.69 -2.60 1.87
C LYS A 67 10.32 -2.81 2.49
N ILE A 68 9.28 -2.81 1.66
CA ILE A 68 7.90 -2.95 2.12
C ILE A 68 7.36 -4.32 1.69
N TYR A 69 6.72 -5.01 2.61
CA TYR A 69 6.15 -6.34 2.44
C TYR A 69 4.71 -6.36 2.96
N ASP A 70 3.75 -6.70 2.09
CA ASP A 70 2.35 -6.94 2.47
C ASP A 70 2.07 -8.44 2.51
N GLY A 71 2.07 -9.01 3.72
CA GLY A 71 1.77 -10.41 3.96
C GLY A 71 0.32 -10.61 4.34
N ILE A 72 -0.39 -11.46 3.59
CA ILE A 72 -1.79 -11.83 3.83
C ILE A 72 -1.90 -13.34 3.86
N LYS A 73 -2.50 -13.90 4.92
CA LYS A 73 -2.73 -15.35 5.04
C LYS A 73 -3.63 -15.82 3.88
N PRO A 74 -3.15 -16.68 2.97
CA PRO A 74 -3.95 -17.13 1.86
C PRO A 74 -5.10 -18.02 2.34
N PRO A 75 -6.23 -18.04 1.61
CA PRO A 75 -7.29 -19.01 1.85
C PRO A 75 -6.85 -20.41 1.40
N PRO A 76 -7.64 -21.45 1.70
CA PRO A 76 -7.47 -22.77 1.09
C PRO A 76 -7.37 -22.69 -0.45
N PRO A 77 -6.59 -23.56 -1.13
CA PRO A 77 -6.36 -23.47 -2.57
C PRO A 77 -7.62 -23.55 -3.45
N ASP A 78 -8.69 -24.18 -2.94
CA ASP A 78 -9.99 -24.33 -3.60
C ASP A 78 -10.93 -23.13 -3.39
N ASP A 79 -10.59 -22.22 -2.48
CA ASP A 79 -11.34 -20.98 -2.21
C ASP A 79 -10.89 -19.87 -3.17
N VAL A 80 -11.59 -19.78 -4.30
CA VAL A 80 -11.40 -18.72 -5.30
C VAL A 80 -12.20 -17.50 -4.90
N ARG A 81 -11.56 -16.58 -4.19
CA ARG A 81 -12.13 -15.28 -3.84
C ARG A 81 -11.13 -14.15 -4.02
N PHE A 82 -11.64 -12.98 -4.40
CA PHE A 82 -10.86 -11.76 -4.47
C PHE A 82 -10.93 -11.04 -3.13
N THR A 83 -9.78 -10.63 -2.62
CA THR A 83 -9.64 -10.01 -1.30
C THR A 83 -10.03 -8.53 -1.30
N TYR A 84 -10.06 -7.89 -2.47
CA TYR A 84 -10.52 -6.52 -2.71
C TYR A 84 -10.89 -6.30 -4.20
N ALA A 85 -10.99 -5.03 -4.62
CA ALA A 85 -11.44 -4.64 -5.95
C ALA A 85 -10.66 -5.32 -7.10
N VAL A 86 -11.38 -6.08 -7.93
CA VAL A 86 -10.83 -6.76 -9.11
C VAL A 86 -10.04 -5.83 -10.05
N PRO A 87 -10.50 -4.61 -10.39
CA PRO A 87 -9.76 -3.73 -11.29
C PRO A 87 -8.36 -3.41 -10.75
N THR A 88 -8.24 -3.17 -9.44
CA THR A 88 -6.96 -2.88 -8.79
C THR A 88 -6.04 -4.10 -8.82
N ILE A 89 -6.54 -5.30 -8.54
CA ILE A 89 -5.76 -6.54 -8.62
C ILE A 89 -5.27 -6.79 -10.06
N LEU A 90 -6.11 -6.54 -11.07
CA LEU A 90 -5.71 -6.68 -12.47
C LEU A 90 -4.61 -5.67 -12.84
N ASP A 91 -4.74 -4.42 -12.41
CA ASP A 91 -3.73 -3.38 -12.65
C ASP A 91 -2.41 -3.74 -11.96
N GLU A 92 -2.44 -4.19 -10.71
CA GLU A 92 -1.23 -4.61 -9.98
C GLU A 92 -0.58 -5.89 -10.57
N LEU A 93 -1.38 -6.77 -11.16
CA LEU A 93 -0.91 -8.00 -11.80
C LEU A 93 -0.25 -7.73 -13.16
N THR A 94 -0.64 -6.66 -13.85
CA THR A 94 -0.29 -6.44 -15.27
C THR A 94 0.51 -5.19 -15.55
N ILE A 95 0.43 -4.16 -14.70
CA ILE A 95 1.20 -2.92 -14.88
C ILE A 95 2.58 -3.10 -14.24
N SER A 96 3.62 -2.67 -14.96
CA SER A 96 5.00 -2.73 -14.48
C SER A 96 5.16 -2.07 -13.10
N PRO A 97 5.61 -2.82 -12.06
CA PRO A 97 5.97 -2.22 -10.78
C PRO A 97 7.16 -1.26 -10.93
N MET A 98 7.10 -0.17 -10.18
CA MET A 98 8.22 0.77 -10.04
C MET A 98 9.00 0.44 -8.78
N VAL A 99 10.32 0.34 -8.90
CA VAL A 99 11.26 0.22 -7.77
C VAL A 99 12.24 1.39 -7.80
N PHE A 100 12.82 1.71 -6.66
CA PHE A 100 13.95 2.62 -6.56
C PHE A 100 15.21 1.79 -6.36
N GLU A 101 16.15 1.84 -7.30
CA GLU A 101 17.39 1.07 -7.28
C GLU A 101 18.54 1.99 -7.71
N ASP A 102 19.64 1.95 -6.96
CA ASP A 102 20.84 2.78 -7.17
C ASP A 102 20.59 4.30 -7.12
N GLY A 103 19.48 4.73 -6.53
CA GLY A 103 19.10 6.14 -6.48
C GLY A 103 18.16 6.59 -7.61
N GLU A 104 17.66 5.66 -8.44
CA GLU A 104 16.79 5.97 -9.57
C GLU A 104 15.55 5.07 -9.61
N PHE A 105 14.45 5.60 -10.16
CA PHE A 105 13.26 4.80 -10.41
C PHE A 105 13.44 3.91 -11.64
N LYS A 106 13.17 2.61 -11.48
CA LYS A 106 13.24 1.61 -12.54
C LYS A 106 11.92 0.85 -12.61
N ALA A 107 11.37 0.72 -13.82
CA ALA A 107 10.26 -0.20 -14.07
C ALA A 107 10.80 -1.64 -14.11
N LYS A 108 10.02 -2.59 -13.58
CA LYS A 108 10.29 -4.02 -13.66
C LYS A 108 9.11 -4.74 -14.31
N ASP A 109 9.32 -5.99 -14.69
CA ASP A 109 8.25 -6.82 -15.21
C ASP A 109 7.31 -7.24 -14.07
N PRO A 110 5.99 -7.27 -14.30
CA PRO A 110 5.03 -7.80 -13.31
C PRO A 110 5.33 -9.24 -12.92
N LEU A 111 4.95 -9.63 -11.69
CA LEU A 111 5.20 -10.98 -11.15
C LEU A 111 6.68 -11.41 -11.25
N THR A 112 7.59 -10.51 -10.87
CA THR A 112 9.04 -10.80 -10.76
C THR A 112 9.58 -10.40 -9.39
N GLY A 113 10.87 -10.62 -9.16
CA GLY A 113 11.53 -10.26 -7.89
C GLY A 113 11.10 -11.14 -6.72
N PHE A 114 10.79 -12.42 -6.99
CA PHE A 114 10.35 -13.37 -5.97
C PHE A 114 11.37 -13.54 -4.85
N GLU A 115 10.91 -13.47 -3.61
CA GLU A 115 11.66 -13.89 -2.43
C GLU A 115 10.71 -14.36 -1.33
N ASP A 116 11.17 -15.25 -0.47
CA ASP A 116 10.39 -15.63 0.71
C ASP A 116 10.66 -14.65 1.85
N TYR A 117 9.59 -14.21 2.54
CA TYR A 117 9.68 -13.30 3.68
C TYR A 117 9.01 -13.90 4.92
N TRP A 118 9.65 -13.74 6.08
CA TRP A 118 9.15 -14.23 7.37
C TRP A 118 8.29 -13.15 8.05
N PHE A 119 6.99 -13.43 8.11
CA PHE A 119 6.01 -12.65 8.87
C PHE A 119 5.80 -13.24 10.27
N GLU A 120 5.24 -12.42 11.16
CA GLU A 120 4.90 -12.83 12.52
C GLU A 120 3.87 -13.99 12.49
N PRO A 121 4.00 -15.00 13.35
CA PRO A 121 2.98 -16.03 13.48
C PRO A 121 1.58 -15.41 13.72
N PRO A 122 0.51 -15.96 13.10
CA PRO A 122 0.46 -17.23 12.38
C PRO A 122 0.68 -17.14 10.86
N LEU A 123 1.12 -16.00 10.31
CA LEU A 123 1.35 -15.88 8.86
C LEU A 123 2.54 -16.73 8.40
N GLY A 124 3.66 -16.64 9.12
CA GLY A 124 4.87 -17.41 8.83
C GLY A 124 5.54 -17.01 7.52
N LEU A 125 6.17 -17.98 6.85
CA LEU A 125 6.90 -17.77 5.61
C LEU A 125 5.94 -17.65 4.41
N LEU A 126 6.01 -16.54 3.68
CA LEU A 126 5.20 -16.30 2.48
C LEU A 126 6.09 -15.91 1.29
N PRO A 127 5.78 -16.41 0.07
CA PRO A 127 6.45 -15.98 -1.15
C PRO A 127 5.94 -14.59 -1.59
N MET A 128 6.86 -13.67 -1.81
CA MET A 128 6.60 -12.27 -2.10
C MET A 128 7.04 -11.93 -3.51
N HIS A 129 6.27 -11.12 -4.26
CA HIS A 129 6.66 -10.60 -5.56
C HIS A 129 6.44 -9.09 -5.64
N LEU A 130 7.14 -8.43 -6.58
CA LEU A 130 6.97 -6.99 -6.82
C LEU A 130 5.52 -6.68 -7.22
N SER A 131 5.00 -5.55 -6.73
CA SER A 131 3.72 -4.97 -7.14
C SER A 131 3.86 -3.44 -7.25
N LEU A 132 3.11 -2.84 -8.17
CA LEU A 132 3.07 -1.39 -8.35
C LEU A 132 2.33 -0.77 -7.16
N HIS A 133 2.97 0.13 -6.42
CA HIS A 133 2.40 0.71 -5.19
C HIS A 133 2.79 2.19 -5.02
N SER A 134 2.01 2.94 -4.25
CA SER A 134 2.10 4.41 -4.19
C SER A 134 3.28 4.90 -3.33
N GLU A 135 3.61 4.14 -2.30
CA GLU A 135 4.67 4.38 -1.32
C GLU A 135 6.02 4.62 -1.98
N VAL A 136 6.33 3.81 -2.99
CA VAL A 136 7.59 3.88 -3.72
C VAL A 136 7.70 5.21 -4.47
N ALA A 137 6.59 5.87 -4.84
CA ALA A 137 6.62 7.16 -5.51
C ALA A 137 7.14 8.30 -4.62
N THR A 138 7.00 8.17 -3.30
CA THR A 138 7.17 9.29 -2.37
C THR A 138 8.29 9.05 -1.36
N ILE A 139 8.35 7.88 -0.74
CA ILE A 139 9.29 7.56 0.34
C ILE A 139 10.77 7.82 -0.02
N PRO A 140 11.32 7.33 -1.14
CA PRO A 140 12.72 7.57 -1.48
C PRO A 140 13.01 9.06 -1.75
N ILE A 141 11.99 9.83 -2.16
CA ILE A 141 12.10 11.27 -2.41
C ILE A 141 12.02 12.05 -1.10
N THR A 142 11.09 11.70 -0.20
CA THR A 142 10.94 12.30 1.13
C THR A 142 12.25 12.19 1.92
N PHE A 143 12.92 11.03 1.86
CA PHE A 143 14.14 10.78 2.63
C PHE A 143 15.44 10.85 1.80
N LYS A 144 15.41 11.52 0.64
CA LYS A 144 16.56 11.61 -0.28
C LYS A 144 17.85 12.10 0.41
N ASP A 145 17.74 13.03 1.36
CA ASP A 145 18.88 13.64 2.05
C ASP A 145 19.58 12.64 3.01
N LYS A 146 18.94 11.51 3.31
CA LYS A 146 19.53 10.40 4.07
C LYS A 146 20.22 9.36 3.17
N GLY A 147 20.24 9.57 1.85
CA GLY A 147 21.01 8.77 0.90
C GLY A 147 20.36 7.45 0.47
N VAL A 148 19.02 7.36 0.48
CA VAL A 148 18.26 6.16 0.06
C VAL A 148 18.78 5.63 -1.29
N LYS A 149 19.01 4.32 -1.38
CA LYS A 149 19.46 3.65 -2.61
C LYS A 149 18.48 2.60 -3.11
N GLU A 150 17.73 1.98 -2.21
CA GLU A 150 16.81 0.90 -2.53
C GLU A 150 15.44 1.17 -1.89
N CYS A 151 14.37 1.13 -2.67
CA CYS A 151 13.00 1.12 -2.16
C CYS A 151 12.08 0.30 -3.05
N PHE A 152 11.32 -0.63 -2.47
CA PHE A 152 10.36 -1.43 -3.21
C PHE A 152 9.17 -1.84 -2.34
N PHE A 153 8.13 -2.32 -3.01
CA PHE A 153 6.98 -2.96 -2.41
C PHE A 153 6.81 -4.38 -2.97
N LYS A 154 6.59 -5.36 -2.09
CA LYS A 154 6.25 -6.72 -2.46
C LYS A 154 5.02 -7.22 -1.71
N ILE A 155 4.25 -8.08 -2.34
CA ILE A 155 3.02 -8.68 -1.81
C ILE A 155 2.98 -10.18 -2.15
N ASN A 156 2.28 -10.99 -1.34
CA ASN A 156 2.05 -12.40 -1.65
C ASN A 156 0.71 -12.61 -2.34
N TYR A 157 0.69 -12.65 -3.68
CA TYR A 157 -0.49 -13.03 -4.47
C TYR A 157 -1.79 -12.30 -4.06
N TRP A 158 -1.69 -11.09 -3.51
CA TRP A 158 -2.82 -10.31 -2.98
C TRP A 158 -3.68 -11.06 -1.93
N GLY A 159 -3.05 -11.99 -1.20
CA GLY A 159 -3.74 -12.88 -0.27
C GLY A 159 -4.63 -13.93 -0.93
N MET A 160 -4.51 -14.14 -2.24
CA MET A 160 -5.19 -15.21 -2.98
C MET A 160 -4.32 -16.46 -3.06
N ALA A 161 -4.95 -17.59 -3.38
CA ALA A 161 -4.21 -18.79 -3.78
C ALA A 161 -3.41 -18.53 -5.06
N LYS A 162 -2.21 -19.13 -5.15
CA LYS A 162 -1.33 -18.98 -6.32
C LYS A 162 -2.03 -19.42 -7.61
N GLU A 163 -2.78 -20.52 -7.55
CA GLU A 163 -3.55 -21.08 -8.66
C GLU A 163 -4.63 -20.11 -9.15
N THR A 164 -5.19 -19.30 -8.26
CA THR A 164 -6.16 -18.24 -8.63
C THR A 164 -5.45 -17.14 -9.42
N VAL A 165 -4.28 -16.69 -8.96
CA VAL A 165 -3.46 -15.69 -9.67
C VAL A 165 -3.04 -16.19 -11.04
N GLU A 166 -2.60 -17.45 -11.15
CA GLU A 166 -2.20 -18.06 -12.43
C GLU A 166 -3.37 -18.08 -13.44
N LYS A 167 -4.60 -18.41 -13.00
CA LYS A 167 -5.79 -18.35 -13.85
C LYS A 167 -6.10 -16.94 -14.35
N VAL A 168 -6.01 -15.94 -13.47
CA VAL A 168 -6.24 -14.53 -13.85
C VAL A 168 -5.16 -14.06 -14.81
N LYS A 169 -3.91 -14.44 -14.59
CA LYS A 169 -2.79 -14.11 -15.49
C LYS A 169 -3.02 -14.68 -16.89
N ILE A 170 -3.46 -15.94 -17.00
CA ILE A 170 -3.78 -16.55 -18.30
C ILE A 170 -4.82 -15.71 -19.05
N LEU A 171 -5.90 -15.28 -18.37
CA LEU A 171 -6.92 -14.43 -18.99
C LEU A 171 -6.34 -13.09 -19.46
N ALA A 172 -5.51 -12.46 -18.62
CA ALA A 172 -4.83 -11.22 -18.98
C ALA A 172 -3.90 -11.39 -20.20
N ASP A 173 -3.12 -12.47 -20.25
CA ASP A 173 -2.21 -12.79 -21.37
C ASP A 173 -2.97 -13.01 -22.69
N PHE A 174 -4.21 -13.50 -22.63
CA PHE A 174 -5.11 -13.60 -23.80
C PHE A 174 -5.81 -12.27 -24.18
N GLY A 175 -5.46 -11.16 -23.53
CA GLY A 175 -5.99 -9.84 -23.85
C GLY A 175 -7.29 -9.47 -23.13
N PHE A 176 -7.77 -10.27 -22.18
CA PHE A 176 -8.99 -9.94 -21.43
C PHE A 176 -8.81 -8.77 -20.45
N ASN A 177 -7.59 -8.27 -20.25
CA ASN A 177 -7.34 -7.04 -19.48
C ASN A 177 -7.19 -5.79 -20.37
N ASP A 178 -7.35 -5.90 -21.69
CA ASP A 178 -7.36 -4.74 -22.59
C ASP A 178 -8.71 -4.00 -22.46
N PRO A 179 -8.71 -2.69 -22.12
CA PRO A 179 -9.95 -1.91 -22.08
C PRO A 179 -10.50 -1.57 -23.47
N SER A 180 -9.70 -1.70 -24.54
CA SER A 180 -10.06 -1.32 -25.91
C SER A 180 -11.25 -2.15 -26.41
N PRO A 181 -12.38 -1.50 -26.78
CA PRO A 181 -13.55 -2.24 -27.22
C PRO A 181 -13.29 -3.03 -28.51
N ILE A 182 -13.75 -4.27 -28.55
CA ILE A 182 -13.80 -5.12 -29.74
C ILE A 182 -15.23 -5.24 -30.25
N GLN A 183 -15.40 -5.40 -31.56
CA GLN A 183 -16.71 -5.59 -32.16
C GLN A 183 -17.14 -7.07 -32.06
N ILE A 184 -18.31 -7.32 -31.47
CA ILE A 184 -18.97 -8.63 -31.42
C ILE A 184 -20.38 -8.43 -31.98
N ASN A 185 -20.63 -8.93 -33.19
CA ASN A 185 -21.85 -8.61 -33.96
C ASN A 185 -22.03 -7.08 -34.08
N ASP A 186 -23.15 -6.55 -33.60
CA ASP A 186 -23.50 -5.12 -33.66
C ASP A 186 -23.14 -4.35 -32.38
N HIS A 187 -22.36 -4.94 -31.47
CA HIS A 187 -21.99 -4.34 -30.19
C HIS A 187 -20.47 -4.15 -30.05
N MET A 188 -20.08 -3.01 -29.47
CA MET A 188 -18.71 -2.77 -29.01
C MET A 188 -18.60 -3.19 -27.55
N VAL A 189 -17.70 -4.11 -27.25
CA VAL A 189 -17.55 -4.72 -25.92
C VAL A 189 -16.10 -4.58 -25.47
N SER A 190 -15.88 -4.05 -24.26
CA SER A 190 -14.55 -4.04 -23.64
C SER A 190 -14.25 -5.41 -23.01
N PRO A 191 -13.18 -6.11 -23.42
CA PRO A 191 -12.77 -7.36 -22.79
C PRO A 191 -12.53 -7.19 -21.27
N LYS A 192 -11.89 -6.09 -20.86
CA LYS A 192 -11.64 -5.77 -19.45
C LYS A 192 -12.93 -5.64 -18.64
N ASP A 193 -13.95 -4.95 -19.17
CA ASP A 193 -15.23 -4.81 -18.46
C ASP A 193 -15.94 -6.15 -18.30
N VAL A 194 -15.90 -7.02 -19.31
CA VAL A 194 -16.44 -8.38 -19.22
C VAL A 194 -15.69 -9.20 -18.17
N LEU A 195 -14.36 -9.14 -18.16
CA LEU A 195 -13.54 -9.83 -17.18
C LEU A 195 -13.85 -9.36 -15.76
N ILE A 196 -13.90 -8.05 -15.52
CA ILE A 196 -14.25 -7.44 -14.23
C ILE A 196 -15.64 -7.90 -13.79
N ALA A 197 -16.64 -7.84 -14.68
CA ALA A 197 -18.01 -8.26 -14.36
C ALA A 197 -18.09 -9.75 -13.98
N LYS A 198 -17.30 -10.62 -14.63
CA LYS A 198 -17.26 -12.05 -14.32
C LYS A 198 -16.53 -12.34 -13.01
N LEU A 199 -15.35 -11.76 -12.81
CA LEU A 199 -14.54 -11.94 -11.60
C LEU A 199 -15.19 -11.28 -10.37
N GLY A 200 -15.99 -10.23 -10.55
CA GLY A 200 -16.75 -9.58 -9.48
C GLY A 200 -17.69 -10.53 -8.72
N ASN A 201 -18.13 -11.63 -9.34
CA ASN A 201 -18.95 -12.66 -8.67
C ASN A 201 -18.16 -13.47 -7.62
N TYR A 202 -16.83 -13.35 -7.61
CA TYR A 202 -15.92 -13.98 -6.64
C TYR A 202 -15.42 -12.98 -5.59
N VAL A 203 -15.90 -11.73 -5.61
CA VAL A 203 -15.69 -10.78 -4.52
C VAL A 203 -16.76 -11.04 -3.46
N PRO A 204 -16.39 -11.21 -2.18
CA PRO A 204 -17.38 -11.36 -1.11
C PRO A 204 -18.40 -10.21 -1.09
N PRO A 205 -19.65 -10.47 -0.67
CA PRO A 205 -20.64 -9.41 -0.56
C PRO A 205 -20.21 -8.36 0.48
N ILE A 206 -20.61 -7.10 0.27
CA ILE A 206 -20.19 -5.98 1.12
C ILE A 206 -20.49 -6.19 2.62
N VAL A 207 -21.54 -6.94 2.95
CA VAL A 207 -21.90 -7.28 4.33
C VAL A 207 -20.80 -8.06 5.06
N GLU A 208 -20.01 -8.89 4.36
CA GLU A 208 -18.88 -9.61 4.96
C GLU A 208 -17.72 -8.66 5.26
N PHE A 209 -17.48 -7.67 4.40
CA PHE A 209 -16.49 -6.62 4.66
C PHE A 209 -16.88 -5.73 5.85
N LEU A 210 -18.18 -5.55 6.11
CA LEU A 210 -18.69 -4.78 7.25
C LEU A 210 -18.86 -5.60 8.54
N ALA A 211 -18.89 -6.93 8.45
CA ALA A 211 -19.03 -7.79 9.62
C ALA A 211 -17.86 -7.60 10.62
N PRO A 212 -18.09 -7.72 11.93
CA PRO A 212 -17.00 -7.78 12.90
C PRO A 212 -15.97 -8.85 12.54
N PRO A 213 -14.68 -8.65 12.87
CA PRO A 213 -13.67 -9.67 12.62
C PRO A 213 -13.99 -10.94 13.40
N ASN A 214 -13.90 -12.10 12.74
CA ASN A 214 -14.05 -13.40 13.40
C ASN A 214 -12.81 -13.80 14.22
N ASN A 215 -11.66 -13.23 13.87
CA ASN A 215 -10.40 -13.45 14.55
C ASN A 215 -10.13 -12.34 15.55
N HIS A 216 -9.44 -12.69 16.63
CA HIS A 216 -8.95 -11.75 17.64
C HIS A 216 -7.44 -11.90 17.79
N PRO A 217 -6.73 -10.84 18.22
CA PRO A 217 -5.34 -10.96 18.65
C PRO A 217 -5.12 -12.21 19.54
N PRO A 218 -4.08 -13.03 19.33
CA PRO A 218 -2.98 -12.90 18.37
C PRO A 218 -3.21 -13.65 17.03
N ASN A 219 -4.45 -13.98 16.66
CA ASN A 219 -4.78 -14.70 15.41
C ASN A 219 -4.81 -13.75 14.20
N TRP A 220 -3.65 -13.21 13.83
CA TRP A 220 -3.51 -12.28 12.73
C TRP A 220 -3.75 -12.94 11.37
N VAL A 221 -4.28 -12.17 10.41
CA VAL A 221 -4.47 -12.62 9.02
C VAL A 221 -3.67 -11.79 8.03
N LYS A 222 -3.13 -10.66 8.47
CA LYS A 222 -2.34 -9.75 7.65
C LYS A 222 -1.28 -9.05 8.51
N GLU A 223 -0.09 -8.87 7.94
CA GLU A 223 0.97 -8.04 8.48
C GLU A 223 1.53 -7.15 7.36
N ILE A 224 1.50 -5.83 7.56
CA ILE A 224 2.26 -4.89 6.71
C ILE A 224 3.58 -4.60 7.38
N VAL A 225 4.69 -4.90 6.69
CA VAL A 225 6.03 -4.74 7.23
C VAL A 225 6.84 -3.77 6.41
N THR A 226 7.52 -2.84 7.10
CA THR A 226 8.59 -2.03 6.52
C THR A 226 9.91 -2.34 7.22
N GLU A 227 10.90 -2.76 6.44
CA GLU A 227 12.30 -2.86 6.88
C GLU A 227 13.10 -1.67 6.39
N VAL A 228 13.63 -0.88 7.33
CA VAL A 228 14.50 0.26 7.05
C VAL A 228 15.89 -0.04 7.57
N LYS A 229 16.84 -0.17 6.64
CA LYS A 229 18.25 -0.40 6.95
C LYS A 229 19.05 0.86 6.67
N GLY A 230 19.89 1.24 7.62
CA GLY A 230 20.69 2.46 7.55
C GLY A 230 21.83 2.48 8.56
N THR A 231 22.29 3.67 8.91
CA THR A 231 23.29 3.85 9.97
C THR A 231 22.80 4.81 11.05
N LYS A 232 23.27 4.57 12.28
CA LYS A 232 23.14 5.50 13.41
C LYS A 232 24.46 5.50 14.19
N ASP A 233 25.05 6.67 14.40
CA ASP A 233 26.32 6.86 15.11
C ASP A 233 27.43 5.96 14.53
N GLY A 234 27.49 5.88 13.20
CA GLY A 234 28.45 5.07 12.45
C GLY A 234 28.20 3.56 12.43
N LYS A 235 27.17 3.05 13.13
CA LYS A 235 26.82 1.62 13.18
C LYS A 235 25.67 1.28 12.26
N THR A 236 25.69 0.07 11.67
CA THR A 236 24.58 -0.42 10.86
C THR A 236 23.40 -0.79 11.77
N VAL A 237 22.23 -0.24 11.47
CA VAL A 237 20.98 -0.50 12.20
C VAL A 237 19.89 -0.86 11.20
N THR A 238 19.12 -1.89 11.52
CA THR A 238 17.88 -2.23 10.80
C THR A 238 16.71 -2.09 11.76
N PHE A 239 15.70 -1.34 11.34
CA PHE A 239 14.37 -1.35 11.94
C PHE A 239 13.45 -2.23 11.11
N ARG A 240 12.70 -3.13 11.75
CA ARG A 240 11.55 -3.83 11.17
C ARG A 240 10.32 -3.35 11.92
N LEU A 241 9.37 -2.78 11.20
CA LEU A 241 8.08 -2.35 11.74
C LEU A 241 6.98 -3.18 11.12
N GLY A 242 6.28 -3.98 11.91
CA GLY A 242 5.19 -4.85 11.46
C GLY A 242 3.86 -4.40 12.07
N THR A 243 2.90 -4.02 11.24
CA THR A 243 1.54 -3.71 11.68
C THR A 243 0.63 -4.90 11.43
N LEU A 244 0.11 -5.47 12.51
CA LEU A 244 -0.66 -6.71 12.54
C LEU A 244 -2.15 -6.41 12.57
N THR A 245 -2.92 -7.17 11.78
CA THR A 245 -4.38 -7.05 11.77
C THR A 245 -5.08 -8.39 11.63
N VAL A 246 -6.23 -8.49 12.29
CA VAL A 246 -7.16 -9.63 12.21
C VAL A 246 -8.10 -9.54 11.01
N LYS A 247 -8.14 -8.39 10.33
CA LYS A 247 -8.96 -8.15 9.14
C LYS A 247 -8.34 -7.08 8.25
N GLY A 248 -7.94 -7.43 7.03
CA GLY A 248 -7.21 -6.51 6.13
C GLY A 248 -7.95 -5.20 5.81
N ALA A 249 -9.28 -5.19 5.80
CA ALA A 249 -10.08 -3.99 5.56
C ALA A 249 -10.04 -2.97 6.73
N LEU A 250 -9.73 -3.43 7.95
CA LEU A 250 -9.76 -2.59 9.15
C LEU A 250 -8.75 -1.44 9.09
N PRO A 251 -7.43 -1.65 8.88
CA PRO A 251 -6.48 -0.54 8.74
C PRO A 251 -6.78 0.35 7.54
N THR A 252 -7.32 -0.21 6.44
CA THR A 252 -7.70 0.56 5.26
C THR A 252 -8.83 1.55 5.53
N GLY A 253 -9.73 1.26 6.46
CA GLY A 253 -10.80 2.18 6.87
C GLY A 253 -10.40 3.12 8.03
N VAL A 254 -9.61 2.63 8.99
CA VAL A 254 -9.21 3.39 10.18
C VAL A 254 -8.17 4.46 9.85
N ALA A 255 -7.13 4.12 9.08
CA ALA A 255 -6.07 5.05 8.74
C ALA A 255 -6.57 6.36 8.08
N PRO A 256 -7.45 6.34 7.06
CA PRO A 256 -7.94 7.58 6.46
C PRO A 256 -8.88 8.34 7.40
N ALA A 257 -9.58 7.66 8.31
CA ALA A 257 -10.39 8.32 9.33
C ALA A 257 -9.52 9.13 10.29
N ILE A 258 -8.39 8.57 10.75
CA ILE A 258 -7.40 9.29 11.58
C ILE A 258 -6.87 10.51 10.83
N ALA A 259 -6.43 10.33 9.57
CA ALA A 259 -5.93 11.46 8.78
C ALA A 259 -6.99 12.55 8.53
N ALA A 260 -8.25 12.17 8.30
CA ALA A 260 -9.35 13.12 8.16
C ALA A 260 -9.60 13.93 9.45
N ILE A 261 -9.51 13.29 10.62
CA ILE A 261 -9.60 13.98 11.92
C ILE A 261 -8.44 14.96 12.06
N TRP A 262 -7.20 14.54 11.81
CA TRP A 262 -6.02 15.40 11.97
C TRP A 262 -6.01 16.58 10.99
N LEU A 263 -6.52 16.38 9.76
CA LEU A 263 -6.77 17.45 8.80
C LEU A 263 -7.78 18.45 9.34
N ALA A 264 -8.91 17.99 9.89
CA ALA A 264 -9.95 18.84 10.46
C ALA A 264 -9.49 19.59 11.73
N GLU A 265 -8.56 19.01 12.49
CA GLU A 265 -7.90 19.65 13.65
C GLU A 265 -6.88 20.72 13.24
N GLY A 266 -6.59 20.88 11.94
CA GLY A 266 -5.61 21.85 11.45
C GLY A 266 -4.16 21.48 11.77
N ARG A 267 -3.87 20.19 11.96
CA ARG A 267 -2.53 19.70 12.33
C ARG A 267 -1.53 19.67 11.17
N ILE A 268 -2.00 19.89 9.94
CA ILE A 268 -1.21 19.75 8.71
C ILE A 268 -1.29 21.07 7.95
N ASP A 269 -0.12 21.64 7.67
CA ASP A 269 -0.01 22.88 6.89
C ASP A 269 -0.67 22.77 5.51
N PRO A 270 -1.16 23.87 4.92
CA PRO A 270 -1.78 23.86 3.60
C PRO A 270 -0.86 23.34 2.48
N GLY A 271 -1.37 22.45 1.64
CA GLY A 271 -0.64 21.80 0.56
C GLY A 271 -1.06 20.34 0.35
N VAL A 272 -0.37 19.63 -0.56
CA VAL A 272 -0.56 18.19 -0.79
C VAL A 272 0.69 17.43 -0.34
N TYR A 273 0.49 16.38 0.46
CA TYR A 273 1.58 15.65 1.11
C TYR A 273 1.38 14.13 1.07
N PRO A 274 2.47 13.36 0.96
CA PRO A 274 2.45 11.95 1.34
C PRO A 274 2.52 11.82 2.88
N PRO A 275 2.07 10.70 3.44
CA PRO A 275 1.90 10.57 4.90
C PRO A 275 3.19 10.73 5.70
N GLU A 276 4.29 10.17 5.20
CA GLU A 276 5.60 10.17 5.86
C GLU A 276 6.20 11.58 6.03
N ALA A 277 5.65 12.57 5.31
CA ALA A 277 6.11 13.95 5.36
C ALA A 277 5.45 14.75 6.49
N VAL A 278 4.23 14.39 6.90
CA VAL A 278 3.38 15.26 7.76
C VAL A 278 2.70 14.58 8.94
N LEU A 279 2.63 13.24 8.99
CA LEU A 279 2.01 12.54 10.11
C LEU A 279 3.06 12.05 11.11
N ASP A 280 2.88 12.43 12.38
CA ASP A 280 3.69 11.93 13.49
C ASP A 280 3.48 10.42 13.71
N PRO A 281 4.53 9.57 13.57
CA PRO A 281 4.35 8.14 13.63
C PRO A 281 3.91 7.61 15.00
N GLU A 282 4.42 8.18 16.08
CA GLU A 282 4.12 7.67 17.43
C GLU A 282 2.66 7.92 17.80
N THR A 283 2.16 9.13 17.55
CA THR A 283 0.75 9.47 17.79
C THR A 283 -0.16 8.64 16.89
N PHE A 284 0.21 8.45 15.62
CA PHE A 284 -0.60 7.67 14.68
C PHE A 284 -0.70 6.19 15.09
N PHE A 285 0.42 5.56 15.45
CA PHE A 285 0.40 4.16 15.91
C PHE A 285 -0.36 3.97 17.22
N LYS A 286 -0.33 4.95 18.11
CA LYS A 286 -1.14 4.92 19.34
C LYS A 286 -2.64 5.01 19.06
N GLU A 287 -3.06 5.79 18.07
CA GLU A 287 -4.46 5.84 17.64
C GLU A 287 -4.89 4.52 16.98
N LEU A 288 -4.03 3.89 16.17
CA LEU A 288 -4.29 2.55 15.64
C LEU A 288 -4.42 1.49 16.76
N GLU A 289 -3.56 1.55 17.78
CA GLU A 289 -3.61 0.64 18.93
C GLU A 289 -4.95 0.73 19.69
N SER A 290 -5.55 1.93 19.76
CA SER A 290 -6.85 2.13 20.42
C SER A 290 -8.02 1.37 19.78
N VAL A 291 -7.84 0.89 18.54
CA VAL A 291 -8.79 0.05 17.80
C VAL A 291 -8.19 -1.31 17.43
N GLU A 292 -7.28 -1.81 18.26
CA GLU A 292 -6.66 -3.15 18.17
C GLU A 292 -5.84 -3.40 16.89
N ILE A 293 -5.24 -2.35 16.31
CA ILE A 293 -4.29 -2.44 15.21
C ILE A 293 -2.90 -2.13 15.77
N PHE A 294 -2.10 -3.17 15.99
CA PHE A 294 -0.84 -3.06 16.71
C PHE A 294 0.33 -2.96 15.74
N THR A 295 1.30 -2.09 16.06
CA THR A 295 2.57 -2.00 15.34
C THR A 295 3.72 -2.45 16.24
N GLN A 296 4.40 -3.51 15.85
CA GLN A 296 5.58 -4.03 16.53
C GLN A 296 6.84 -3.45 15.91
N VAL A 297 7.80 -3.04 16.75
CA VAL A 297 9.07 -2.46 16.30
C VAL A 297 10.22 -3.32 16.80
N THR A 298 10.99 -3.87 15.87
CA THR A 298 12.25 -4.57 16.15
C THR A 298 13.42 -3.72 15.68
N LYS A 299 14.40 -3.49 16.56
CA LYS A 299 15.65 -2.81 16.22
C LYS A 299 16.81 -3.80 16.34
N THR A 300 17.51 -4.03 15.24
CA THR A 300 18.71 -4.87 15.20
C THR A 300 19.93 -4.01 14.93
N ASN A 301 20.90 -4.03 15.85
CA ASN A 301 22.21 -3.42 15.64
C ASN A 301 23.14 -4.50 15.10
N MET A 302 23.72 -4.30 13.93
CA MET A 302 24.79 -5.17 13.47
C MET A 302 26.12 -4.66 14.05
N LEU A 303 26.83 -5.55 14.73
CA LEU A 303 28.16 -5.32 15.29
C LEU A 303 29.18 -5.03 14.18
#